data_AF-A0A7V9C9P9-F1
#
_entry.id   AF-A0A7V9C9P9-F1
#
_cell.length_a   1.000
_cell.length_b   1.000
_cell.length_c   1.000
_cell.angle_alpha   90.00
_cell.angle_beta   90.00
_cell.angle_gamma   90.00
#
_symmetry.space_group_name_H-M   'P 1'
#
loop_
_entity.id
_entity.type
_entity.pdbx_description
1 polymer ?
#
loop_
_entity_poly.entity_id
_entity_poly.type
_entity_poly.pdbx_seq_one_letter_code
_entity_poly.pdbx_strand_id
1 'polypeptide(L)'
;KTNVPGLFAAGECDYSIHGANRLGANSLVSCVYGGFVAAPSVIDYAKNVERKNTETNGVHASELKRQQEINNQIVNNQGTENQYKLHDEMGKWMTDNVTVVRYNDRLKETDNKLLELMDRYKRISINDSNLWATMALPHARQLANMLELARVITLGALNRNESRGAHYKPDFPNRDDENFLKTTIAEYSGEGPVFSYEPVDVSLIKPRKRDYSKGKESKPSVDQKSQVAQQAAASGLPVKDGAAQMQDQGWDQNKPNISNPAVWASNKEEVDRTVFGEAESSREQGKDIEDAGGKSVKEY
;
A
#
# COMPACT_ATOMS: atom_id res chain seq x y z
N LYS A 1 -8.89 16.79 -1.96
CA LYS A 1 -9.65 16.99 -0.69
C LYS A 1 -10.53 15.76 -0.51
N THR A 2 -10.72 15.27 0.72
CA THR A 2 -11.68 14.18 1.00
C THR A 2 -13.05 14.74 1.39
N ASN A 3 -14.02 13.88 1.69
CA ASN A 3 -15.31 14.26 2.26
C ASN A 3 -15.22 14.70 3.74
N VAL A 4 -14.09 14.45 4.41
CA VAL A 4 -13.81 14.94 5.76
C VAL A 4 -13.09 16.29 5.67
N PRO A 5 -13.68 17.39 6.17
CA PRO A 5 -13.05 18.71 6.14
C PRO A 5 -11.67 18.69 6.83
N GLY A 6 -10.67 19.26 6.16
CA GLY A 6 -9.29 19.29 6.64
C GLY A 6 -8.48 18.01 6.39
N LEU A 7 -9.08 16.94 5.88
CA LEU A 7 -8.38 15.74 5.46
C LEU A 7 -8.17 15.71 3.94
N PHE A 8 -6.93 15.43 3.55
CA PHE A 8 -6.48 15.35 2.16
C PHE A 8 -5.80 14.00 1.92
N ALA A 9 -5.93 13.49 0.69
CA ALA A 9 -5.32 12.25 0.25
C ALA A 9 -4.57 12.49 -1.07
N ALA A 10 -3.44 11.79 -1.25
CA ALA A 10 -2.61 11.85 -2.44
C ALA A 10 -1.77 10.56 -2.54
N GLY A 11 -1.43 10.16 -3.77
CA GLY A 11 -0.68 8.93 -4.03
C GLY A 11 -1.59 7.71 -4.03
N GLU A 12 -1.10 6.57 -3.55
CA GLU A 12 -1.82 5.28 -3.63
C GLU A 12 -3.06 5.20 -2.73
N CYS A 13 -3.17 6.06 -1.71
CA CYS A 13 -4.38 6.16 -0.90
C CYS A 13 -5.52 6.95 -1.59
N ASP A 14 -5.26 7.53 -2.77
CA ASP A 14 -6.26 8.21 -3.60
C ASP A 14 -6.67 7.34 -4.80
N TYR A 15 -7.95 7.42 -5.18
CA TYR A 15 -8.53 6.60 -6.25
C TYR A 15 -8.72 7.34 -7.58
N SER A 16 -8.52 8.67 -7.60
CA SER A 16 -9.09 9.58 -8.61
C SER A 16 -8.69 9.29 -10.06
N ILE A 17 -7.48 8.78 -10.33
CA ILE A 17 -6.90 8.77 -11.68
C ILE A 17 -6.71 7.39 -12.32
N HIS A 18 -6.78 6.30 -11.55
CA HIS A 18 -6.43 4.96 -12.07
C HIS A 18 -7.61 4.16 -12.59
N GLY A 19 -8.83 4.47 -12.12
CA GLY A 19 -10.00 3.64 -12.36
C GLY A 19 -9.75 2.18 -11.95
N ALA A 20 -10.38 1.22 -12.64
CA ALA A 20 -10.32 -0.19 -12.29
C ALA A 20 -9.02 -0.92 -12.72
N ASN A 21 -8.08 -0.23 -13.38
CA ASN A 21 -6.79 -0.82 -13.74
C ASN A 21 -5.74 0.27 -13.96
N ARG A 22 -4.78 0.36 -13.04
CA ARG A 22 -3.62 1.25 -13.15
C ARG A 22 -2.70 0.81 -14.32
N LEU A 23 -2.20 1.77 -15.09
CA LEU A 23 -1.16 1.52 -16.09
C LEU A 23 0.21 1.32 -15.41
N GLY A 24 1.02 0.41 -15.96
CA GLY A 24 2.38 0.17 -15.48
C GLY A 24 3.19 1.47 -15.39
N ALA A 25 4.04 1.57 -14.37
CA ALA A 25 4.85 2.75 -14.01
C ALA A 25 4.08 4.02 -13.58
N ASN A 26 2.74 4.07 -13.62
CA ASN A 26 2.00 5.29 -13.28
C ASN A 26 1.74 5.53 -11.77
N SER A 27 2.26 4.69 -10.85
CA SER A 27 2.07 4.96 -9.39
C SER A 27 2.97 6.09 -8.94
N LEU A 28 4.23 6.10 -9.37
CA LEU A 28 5.15 7.16 -8.99
C LEU A 28 4.66 8.50 -9.53
N VAL A 29 4.14 8.49 -10.77
CA VAL A 29 3.48 9.66 -11.37
C VAL A 29 2.26 10.09 -10.54
N SER A 30 1.43 9.15 -10.07
CA SER A 30 0.31 9.45 -9.17
C SER A 30 0.77 10.13 -7.88
N CYS A 31 1.83 9.61 -7.25
CA CYS A 31 2.38 10.19 -6.02
C CYS A 31 2.92 11.61 -6.26
N VAL A 32 3.70 11.80 -7.32
CA VAL A 32 4.30 13.10 -7.65
C VAL A 32 3.22 14.11 -8.02
N TYR A 33 2.34 13.76 -8.96
CA TYR A 33 1.25 14.64 -9.40
C TYR A 33 0.26 14.93 -8.27
N GLY A 34 -0.20 13.90 -7.55
CA GLY A 34 -1.07 14.04 -6.40
C GLY A 34 -0.45 14.93 -5.32
N GLY A 35 0.85 14.83 -5.09
CA GLY A 35 1.59 15.74 -4.21
C GLY A 35 1.58 17.19 -4.69
N PHE A 36 1.89 17.43 -5.98
CA PHE A 36 1.87 18.78 -6.57
C PHE A 36 0.49 19.44 -6.54
N VAL A 37 -0.59 18.67 -6.59
CA VAL A 37 -1.97 19.19 -6.54
C VAL A 37 -2.46 19.33 -5.10
N ALA A 38 -2.24 18.32 -4.26
CA ALA A 38 -2.74 18.29 -2.89
C ALA A 38 -1.98 19.27 -1.99
N ALA A 39 -0.64 19.37 -2.11
CA ALA A 39 0.15 20.18 -1.18
C ALA A 39 -0.21 21.68 -1.20
N PRO A 40 -0.31 22.37 -2.36
CA PRO A 40 -0.77 23.75 -2.39
C PRO A 40 -2.18 23.91 -1.81
N SER A 41 -3.08 22.95 -2.07
CA SER A 41 -4.43 22.95 -1.54
C SER A 41 -4.48 22.79 -0.01
N VAL A 42 -3.58 21.99 0.55
CA VAL A 42 -3.41 21.82 2.00
C VAL A 42 -2.87 23.10 2.62
N ILE A 43 -1.85 23.71 2.01
CA ILE A 43 -1.25 24.96 2.50
C ILE A 43 -2.30 26.08 2.49
N ASP A 44 -3.06 26.20 1.42
CA ASP A 44 -4.13 27.18 1.30
C ASP A 44 -5.23 26.95 2.35
N TYR A 45 -5.66 25.70 2.53
CA TYR A 45 -6.62 25.37 3.58
C TYR A 45 -6.07 25.69 4.98
N ALA A 46 -4.83 25.33 5.28
CA ALA A 46 -4.21 25.53 6.59
C ALA A 46 -4.02 27.02 6.95
N LYS A 47 -3.86 27.90 5.95
CA LYS A 47 -3.78 29.35 6.13
C LYS A 47 -5.14 30.00 6.39
N ASN A 48 -6.19 29.46 5.77
CA ASN A 48 -7.51 30.08 5.77
C ASN A 48 -8.51 29.40 6.73
N VAL A 49 -8.17 28.24 7.29
CA VAL A 49 -9.06 27.52 8.21
C VAL A 49 -9.17 28.26 9.53
N GLU A 50 -10.41 28.56 9.95
CA GLU A 50 -10.70 29.06 11.28
C GLU A 50 -10.46 27.96 12.31
N ARG A 51 -9.44 28.14 13.16
CA ARG A 51 -9.09 27.17 14.20
C ARG A 51 -10.03 27.23 15.41
N LYS A 52 -10.80 28.30 15.58
CA LYS A 52 -11.71 28.49 16.73
C LYS A 52 -10.99 28.11 18.05
N ASN A 53 -11.70 27.45 18.96
CA ASN A 53 -11.15 26.97 20.24
C ASN A 53 -10.58 25.55 20.15
N THR A 54 -9.98 25.13 19.02
CA THR A 54 -9.53 23.73 18.83
C THR A 54 -8.57 23.22 19.89
N GLU A 55 -7.77 24.11 20.51
CA GLU A 55 -6.82 23.73 21.56
C GLU A 55 -7.49 23.50 22.92
N THR A 56 -8.67 24.09 23.14
CA THR A 56 -9.37 24.10 24.43
C THR A 56 -10.73 23.41 24.38
N ASN A 57 -11.16 22.91 23.22
CA ASN A 57 -12.47 22.24 23.05
C ASN A 57 -12.55 20.82 23.64
N GLY A 58 -11.45 20.30 24.20
CA GLY A 58 -11.40 18.97 24.83
C GLY A 58 -11.45 17.79 23.85
N VAL A 59 -11.52 18.02 22.54
CA VAL A 59 -11.59 16.95 21.52
C VAL A 59 -10.32 16.10 21.56
N HIS A 60 -9.15 16.73 21.62
CA HIS A 60 -7.88 16.01 21.71
C HIS A 60 -7.80 15.12 22.96
N ALA A 61 -8.16 15.66 24.13
CA ALA A 61 -8.13 14.91 25.39
C ALA A 61 -9.12 13.73 25.38
N SER A 62 -10.32 13.94 24.83
CA SER A 62 -11.34 12.90 24.69
C SER A 62 -10.88 11.79 23.75
N GLU A 63 -10.28 12.14 22.61
CA GLU A 63 -9.77 11.17 21.65
C GLU A 63 -8.55 10.41 22.18
N LEU A 64 -7.63 11.09 22.87
CA LEU A 64 -6.49 10.45 23.54
C LEU A 64 -6.97 9.40 24.54
N LYS A 65 -7.95 9.75 25.37
CA LYS A 65 -8.56 8.82 26.33
C LYS A 65 -9.18 7.61 25.62
N ARG A 66 -9.96 7.84 24.55
CA ARG A 66 -10.55 6.76 23.74
C ARG A 66 -9.49 5.83 23.15
N GLN A 67 -8.39 6.37 22.63
CA GLN A 67 -7.29 5.57 22.08
C GLN A 67 -6.57 4.75 23.16
N GLN A 68 -6.38 5.31 24.35
CA GLN A 68 -5.82 4.61 25.50
C GLN A 68 -6.75 3.48 25.96
N GLU A 69 -8.06 3.71 26.00
CA GLU A 69 -9.05 2.67 26.33
C GLU A 69 -9.01 1.51 25.35
N ILE A 70 -8.94 1.77 24.04
CA ILE A 70 -8.79 0.72 23.02
C ILE A 70 -7.50 -0.07 23.24
N ASN A 71 -6.37 0.60 23.50
CA ASN A 71 -5.11 -0.08 23.79
C ASN A 71 -5.21 -0.95 25.04
N ASN A 72 -5.77 -0.41 26.12
CA ASN A 72 -5.94 -1.11 27.38
C ASN A 72 -6.86 -2.32 27.22
N GLN A 73 -7.92 -2.24 26.41
CA GLN A 73 -8.79 -3.38 26.10
C GLN A 73 -8.00 -4.51 25.44
N ILE A 74 -7.18 -4.20 24.44
CA ILE A 74 -6.37 -5.22 23.74
C ILE A 74 -5.31 -5.82 24.68
N VAL A 75 -4.59 -4.97 25.42
CA VAL A 75 -3.52 -5.39 26.34
C VAL A 75 -4.04 -6.27 27.47
N ASN A 76 -5.18 -5.91 28.05
CA ASN A 76 -5.75 -6.64 29.18
C ASN A 76 -6.58 -7.84 28.76
N ASN A 77 -6.76 -8.08 27.45
CA ASN A 77 -7.57 -9.19 26.96
C ASN A 77 -6.90 -10.54 27.26
N GLN A 78 -7.64 -11.42 27.94
CA GLN A 78 -7.19 -12.76 28.37
C GLN A 78 -7.80 -13.87 27.50
N GLY A 79 -8.13 -13.54 26.25
CA GLY A 79 -8.64 -14.51 25.30
C GLY A 79 -7.59 -15.53 24.84
N THR A 80 -7.98 -16.41 23.94
CA THR A 80 -7.16 -17.54 23.49
C THR A 80 -6.68 -17.42 22.04
N GLU A 81 -7.11 -16.39 21.32
CA GLU A 81 -6.76 -16.19 19.92
C GLU A 81 -5.41 -15.47 19.77
N ASN A 82 -4.70 -15.80 18.69
CA ASN A 82 -3.44 -15.17 18.34
C ASN A 82 -3.63 -14.29 17.10
N GLN A 83 -3.33 -12.99 17.23
CA GLN A 83 -3.51 -12.00 16.18
C GLN A 83 -2.75 -12.32 14.90
N TYR A 84 -1.55 -12.91 14.97
CA TYR A 84 -0.78 -13.27 13.78
C TYR A 84 -1.43 -14.43 13.03
N LYS A 85 -1.96 -15.43 13.75
CA LYS A 85 -2.70 -16.53 13.14
C LYS A 85 -3.99 -16.05 12.47
N LEU A 86 -4.72 -15.14 13.11
CA LEU A 86 -5.91 -14.52 12.50
C LEU A 86 -5.55 -13.74 11.23
N HIS A 87 -4.43 -13.00 11.25
CA HIS A 87 -3.93 -12.28 10.09
C HIS A 87 -3.58 -13.23 8.93
N ASP A 88 -2.86 -14.32 9.20
CA ASP A 88 -2.51 -15.32 8.19
C ASP A 88 -3.77 -16.00 7.61
N GLU A 89 -4.74 -16.33 8.47
CA GLU A 89 -6.00 -16.91 8.07
C GLU A 89 -6.81 -15.95 7.17
N MET A 90 -6.92 -14.68 7.56
CA MET A 90 -7.53 -13.63 6.73
C MET A 90 -6.80 -13.51 5.38
N GLY A 91 -5.47 -13.46 5.39
CA GLY A 91 -4.67 -13.33 4.18
C GLY A 91 -4.87 -14.48 3.21
N LYS A 92 -5.00 -15.71 3.73
CA LYS A 92 -5.30 -16.89 2.92
C LYS A 92 -6.67 -16.79 2.25
N TRP A 93 -7.71 -16.47 3.01
CA TRP A 93 -9.07 -16.33 2.48
C TRP A 93 -9.17 -15.23 1.42
N MET A 94 -8.52 -14.09 1.64
CA MET A 94 -8.47 -13.00 0.67
C MET A 94 -7.71 -13.40 -0.61
N THR A 95 -6.59 -14.11 -0.47
CA THR A 95 -5.79 -14.57 -1.62
C THR A 95 -6.55 -15.60 -2.47
N ASP A 96 -7.20 -16.56 -1.82
CA ASP A 96 -7.88 -17.66 -2.49
C ASP A 96 -9.14 -17.20 -3.25
N ASN A 97 -9.82 -16.13 -2.78
CA ASN A 97 -11.16 -15.79 -3.24
C ASN A 97 -11.34 -14.35 -3.77
N VAL A 98 -10.43 -13.42 -3.46
CA VAL A 98 -10.61 -11.98 -3.71
C VAL A 98 -9.47 -11.39 -4.57
N THR A 99 -8.79 -12.24 -5.33
CA THR A 99 -7.70 -11.82 -6.24
C THR A 99 -8.22 -11.53 -7.65
N VAL A 100 -7.65 -12.17 -8.67
CA VAL A 100 -7.91 -11.84 -10.09
C VAL A 100 -9.28 -12.36 -10.52
N VAL A 101 -9.56 -13.64 -10.27
CA VAL A 101 -10.82 -14.30 -10.64
C VAL A 101 -11.70 -14.43 -9.42
N ARG A 102 -12.95 -13.99 -9.52
CA ARG A 102 -13.87 -13.92 -8.39
C ARG A 102 -15.19 -14.58 -8.72
N TYR A 103 -15.73 -15.32 -7.76
CA TYR A 103 -17.03 -15.99 -7.85
C TYR A 103 -17.94 -15.53 -6.73
N ASN A 104 -19.22 -15.28 -7.02
CA ASN A 104 -20.14 -14.65 -6.07
C ASN A 104 -20.41 -15.50 -4.83
N ASP A 105 -20.51 -16.82 -5.00
CA ASP A 105 -20.62 -17.81 -3.91
C ASP A 105 -19.41 -17.72 -2.97
N ARG A 106 -18.20 -17.77 -3.51
CA ARG A 106 -16.95 -17.69 -2.73
C ARG A 106 -16.75 -16.33 -2.07
N LEU A 107 -17.15 -15.23 -2.72
CA LEU A 107 -17.11 -13.90 -2.12
C LEU A 107 -18.04 -13.81 -0.90
N LYS A 108 -19.23 -14.43 -0.99
CA LYS A 108 -20.19 -14.49 0.13
C LYS A 108 -19.68 -15.39 1.26
N GLU A 109 -19.02 -16.49 0.95
CA GLU A 109 -18.39 -17.33 1.98
C GLU A 109 -17.21 -16.62 2.65
N THR A 110 -16.41 -15.90 1.87
CA THR A 110 -15.29 -15.09 2.37
C THR A 110 -15.80 -14.00 3.31
N ASP A 111 -16.92 -13.36 2.99
CA ASP A 111 -17.61 -12.44 3.89
C ASP A 111 -17.90 -13.07 5.26
N ASN A 112 -18.65 -14.17 5.26
CA ASN A 112 -19.03 -14.86 6.49
C ASN A 112 -17.80 -15.22 7.32
N LYS A 113 -16.72 -15.63 6.65
CA LYS A 113 -15.45 -15.91 7.32
C LYS A 113 -14.82 -14.67 7.94
N LEU A 114 -14.83 -13.53 7.23
CA LEU A 114 -14.32 -12.28 7.79
C LEU A 114 -15.11 -11.85 9.02
N LEU A 115 -16.44 -12.01 9.03
CA LEU A 115 -17.27 -11.76 10.22
C LEU A 115 -16.90 -12.68 11.39
N GLU A 116 -16.66 -13.98 11.13
CA GLU A 116 -16.15 -14.91 12.13
C GLU A 116 -14.78 -14.47 12.68
N LEU A 117 -13.86 -14.05 11.81
CA LEU A 117 -12.53 -13.58 12.21
C LEU A 117 -12.61 -12.28 13.02
N MET A 118 -13.51 -11.36 12.69
CA MET A 118 -13.78 -10.15 13.48
C MET A 118 -14.36 -10.48 14.86
N ASP A 119 -15.19 -11.51 14.97
CA ASP A 119 -15.66 -11.99 16.27
C ASP A 119 -14.52 -12.63 17.09
N ARG A 120 -13.72 -13.50 16.47
CA ARG A 120 -12.52 -14.11 17.09
C ARG A 120 -11.49 -13.06 17.51
N TYR A 121 -11.33 -11.98 16.74
CA TYR A 121 -10.46 -10.87 17.08
C TYR A 121 -10.78 -10.28 18.46
N LYS A 122 -12.05 -10.26 18.89
CA LYS A 122 -12.45 -9.78 20.23
C LYS A 122 -11.86 -10.62 21.37
N ARG A 123 -11.31 -11.80 21.08
CA ARG A 123 -10.71 -12.75 22.03
C ARG A 123 -9.21 -12.94 21.79
N ILE A 124 -8.53 -11.99 21.14
CA ILE A 124 -7.06 -12.04 21.06
C ILE A 124 -6.43 -11.82 22.43
N SER A 125 -5.25 -12.38 22.63
CA SER A 125 -4.40 -12.02 23.76
C SER A 125 -3.00 -11.70 23.28
N ILE A 126 -2.44 -10.60 23.79
CA ILE A 126 -1.04 -10.23 23.54
C ILE A 126 -0.19 -10.89 24.61
N ASN A 127 0.55 -11.92 24.21
CA ASN A 127 1.52 -12.59 25.08
C ASN A 127 2.89 -11.89 25.01
N ASP A 128 2.93 -10.65 25.47
CA ASP A 128 4.17 -9.86 25.59
C ASP A 128 4.18 -9.16 26.95
N SER A 129 5.29 -9.31 27.69
CA SER A 129 5.48 -8.71 29.00
C SER A 129 5.97 -7.27 28.93
N ASN A 130 6.49 -6.82 27.79
CA ASN A 130 7.04 -5.47 27.62
C ASN A 130 6.30 -4.68 26.54
N LEU A 131 5.33 -3.88 26.96
CA LEU A 131 4.49 -3.08 26.05
C LEU A 131 5.20 -1.85 25.46
N TRP A 132 6.35 -1.45 25.98
CA TRP A 132 7.09 -0.27 25.48
C TRP A 132 7.81 -0.55 24.16
N ALA A 133 8.39 -1.74 24.01
CA ALA A 133 9.20 -2.11 22.84
C ALA A 133 8.54 -3.17 21.95
N THR A 134 7.24 -3.43 22.13
CA THR A 134 6.51 -4.46 21.38
C THR A 134 5.89 -3.94 20.09
N MET A 135 5.95 -4.77 19.05
CA MET A 135 5.16 -4.58 17.82
C MET A 135 3.81 -5.30 17.87
N ALA A 136 3.53 -6.08 18.92
CA ALA A 136 2.32 -6.87 19.03
C ALA A 136 1.06 -5.99 19.13
N LEU A 137 1.10 -4.92 19.94
CA LEU A 137 -0.04 -4.00 20.08
C LEU A 137 -0.30 -3.20 18.79
N PRO A 138 0.70 -2.56 18.15
CA PRO A 138 0.50 -1.93 16.84
C PRO A 138 -0.05 -2.90 15.79
N HIS A 139 0.47 -4.13 15.71
CA HIS A 139 -0.02 -5.14 14.78
C HIS A 139 -1.49 -5.51 15.05
N ALA A 140 -1.84 -5.79 16.31
CA ALA A 140 -3.21 -6.10 16.71
C ALA A 140 -4.18 -4.96 16.36
N ARG A 141 -3.77 -3.69 16.54
CA ARG A 141 -4.57 -2.53 16.12
C ARG A 141 -4.78 -2.48 14.61
N GLN A 142 -3.72 -2.70 13.83
CA GLN A 142 -3.84 -2.68 12.38
C GLN A 142 -4.66 -3.85 11.85
N LEU A 143 -4.59 -5.02 12.49
CA LEU A 143 -5.41 -6.17 12.10
C LEU A 143 -6.91 -5.86 12.14
N ALA A 144 -7.39 -5.13 13.16
CA ALA A 144 -8.79 -4.69 13.20
C ALA A 144 -9.15 -3.86 11.95
N ASN A 145 -8.31 -2.89 11.59
CA ASN A 145 -8.53 -2.05 10.40
C ASN A 145 -8.45 -2.88 9.10
N MET A 146 -7.54 -3.86 9.04
CA MET A 146 -7.37 -4.74 7.89
C MET A 146 -8.60 -5.64 7.69
N LEU A 147 -9.21 -6.14 8.76
CA LEU A 147 -10.46 -6.92 8.69
C LEU A 147 -11.60 -6.09 8.10
N GLU A 148 -11.75 -4.83 8.53
CA GLU A 148 -12.75 -3.91 7.98
C GLU A 148 -12.51 -3.61 6.49
N LEU A 149 -11.25 -3.34 6.11
CA LEU A 149 -10.91 -3.11 4.70
C LEU A 149 -11.09 -4.37 3.85
N ALA A 150 -10.79 -5.56 4.38
CA ALA A 150 -11.06 -6.82 3.70
C ALA A 150 -12.55 -7.00 3.39
N ARG A 151 -13.43 -6.56 4.31
CA ARG A 151 -14.88 -6.54 4.11
C ARG A 151 -15.29 -5.57 3.00
N VAL A 152 -14.73 -4.36 2.98
CA VAL A 152 -14.94 -3.36 1.91
C VAL A 152 -14.60 -3.96 0.53
N ILE A 153 -13.44 -4.58 0.40
CA ILE A 153 -12.97 -5.16 -0.88
C ILE A 153 -13.88 -6.33 -1.29
N THR A 154 -14.20 -7.22 -0.36
CA THR A 154 -14.99 -8.43 -0.63
C THR A 154 -16.42 -8.09 -1.02
N LEU A 155 -17.12 -7.27 -0.23
CA LEU A 155 -18.49 -6.86 -0.54
C LEU A 155 -18.56 -5.93 -1.75
N GLY A 156 -17.57 -5.05 -1.92
CA GLY A 156 -17.48 -4.19 -3.09
C GLY A 156 -17.34 -5.03 -4.37
N ALA A 157 -16.56 -6.11 -4.32
CA ALA A 157 -16.50 -7.09 -5.39
C ALA A 157 -17.84 -7.83 -5.55
N LEU A 158 -18.47 -8.30 -4.47
CA LEU A 158 -19.74 -9.04 -4.51
C LEU A 158 -20.86 -8.23 -5.17
N ASN A 159 -20.99 -6.96 -4.80
CA ASN A 159 -22.04 -6.06 -5.27
C ASN A 159 -21.81 -5.52 -6.69
N ARG A 160 -20.66 -5.81 -7.31
CA ARG A 160 -20.32 -5.37 -8.67
C ARG A 160 -20.38 -6.56 -9.64
N ASN A 161 -21.49 -6.70 -10.36
CA ASN A 161 -21.71 -7.81 -11.29
C ASN A 161 -21.37 -7.42 -12.74
N GLU A 162 -20.09 -7.13 -12.97
CA GLU A 162 -19.49 -6.93 -14.30
C GLU A 162 -18.02 -7.39 -14.26
N SER A 163 -17.34 -7.34 -15.40
CA SER A 163 -15.88 -7.45 -15.45
C SER A 163 -15.27 -6.17 -16.03
N ARG A 164 -14.41 -5.51 -15.24
CA ARG A 164 -13.78 -4.23 -15.60
C ARG A 164 -12.39 -4.12 -15.00
N GLY A 165 -11.38 -3.97 -15.86
CA GLY A 165 -9.99 -3.81 -15.41
C GLY A 165 -9.50 -5.06 -14.68
N ALA A 166 -8.99 -4.87 -13.45
CA ALA A 166 -8.51 -5.97 -12.60
C ALA A 166 -9.64 -6.73 -11.87
N HIS A 167 -10.88 -6.25 -11.96
CA HIS A 167 -12.05 -6.96 -11.43
C HIS A 167 -12.61 -7.89 -12.51
N TYR A 168 -12.50 -9.20 -12.31
CA TYR A 168 -13.02 -10.20 -13.24
C TYR A 168 -13.90 -11.22 -12.52
N LYS A 169 -15.11 -11.40 -13.05
CA LYS A 169 -16.08 -12.42 -12.64
C LYS A 169 -16.48 -13.26 -13.86
N PRO A 170 -16.20 -14.58 -13.86
CA PRO A 170 -16.56 -15.45 -14.98
C PRO A 170 -18.06 -15.42 -15.32
N ASP A 171 -18.92 -15.33 -14.32
CA ASP A 171 -20.39 -15.25 -14.50
C ASP A 171 -20.86 -13.92 -15.12
N PHE A 172 -20.02 -12.89 -15.05
CA PHE A 172 -20.27 -11.55 -15.60
C PHE A 172 -19.05 -11.10 -16.43
N PRO A 173 -18.74 -11.78 -17.54
CA PRO A 173 -17.44 -11.65 -18.22
C PRO A 173 -17.27 -10.33 -18.98
N ASN A 174 -18.37 -9.62 -19.22
CA ASN A 174 -18.39 -8.40 -19.99
C ASN A 174 -18.36 -7.16 -19.09
N ARG A 175 -17.80 -6.07 -19.63
CA ARG A 175 -17.96 -4.74 -19.06
C ARG A 175 -19.41 -4.28 -19.26
N ASP A 176 -20.00 -3.72 -18.22
CA ASP A 176 -21.36 -3.19 -18.24
C ASP A 176 -21.33 -1.67 -17.98
N ASP A 177 -21.34 -0.89 -19.05
CA ASP A 177 -21.34 0.57 -18.95
C ASP A 177 -22.73 1.15 -18.62
N GLU A 178 -23.81 0.40 -18.83
CA GLU A 178 -25.17 0.88 -18.55
C GLU A 178 -25.42 0.88 -17.03
N ASN A 179 -25.07 -0.21 -16.35
CA ASN A 179 -25.34 -0.35 -14.93
C ASN A 179 -24.15 0.02 -14.03
N PHE A 180 -22.91 -0.12 -14.53
CA PHE A 180 -21.70 -0.03 -13.70
C PHE A 180 -20.66 0.99 -14.18
N LEU A 181 -21.00 1.96 -15.04
CA LEU A 181 -20.16 3.13 -15.30
C LEU A 181 -20.18 4.13 -14.12
N LYS A 182 -19.75 3.63 -12.96
CA LYS A 182 -19.79 4.30 -11.66
C LYS A 182 -18.66 3.79 -10.76
N THR A 183 -18.17 4.66 -9.89
CA THR A 183 -17.22 4.34 -8.82
C THR A 183 -17.99 3.79 -7.63
N THR A 184 -17.50 2.69 -7.05
CA THR A 184 -18.03 2.16 -5.79
C THR A 184 -17.47 2.98 -4.64
N ILE A 185 -18.34 3.57 -3.82
CA ILE A 185 -17.97 4.32 -2.61
C ILE A 185 -18.39 3.49 -1.40
N ALA A 186 -17.49 3.33 -0.43
CA ALA A 186 -17.76 2.61 0.80
C ALA A 186 -17.63 3.56 1.99
N GLU A 187 -18.71 3.70 2.75
CA GLU A 187 -18.75 4.47 4.00
C GLU A 187 -18.80 3.52 5.20
N TYR A 188 -18.06 3.83 6.25
CA TYR A 188 -18.05 3.02 7.46
C TYR A 188 -19.19 3.42 8.40
N SER A 189 -20.11 2.49 8.67
CA SER A 189 -21.29 2.73 9.54
C SER A 189 -21.09 2.31 11.00
N GLY A 190 -19.96 1.67 11.33
CA GLY A 190 -19.73 1.04 12.64
C GLY A 190 -20.14 -0.44 12.70
N GLU A 191 -21.08 -0.88 11.86
CA GLU A 191 -21.47 -2.29 11.74
C GLU A 191 -20.90 -2.96 10.47
N GLY A 192 -20.36 -2.14 9.56
CA GLY A 192 -19.75 -2.59 8.30
C GLY A 192 -19.83 -1.51 7.22
N PRO A 193 -19.38 -1.84 5.99
CA PRO A 193 -19.38 -0.90 4.88
C PRO A 193 -20.78 -0.72 4.27
N VAL A 194 -21.21 0.53 4.15
CA VAL A 194 -22.40 0.93 3.39
C VAL A 194 -21.94 1.39 2.01
N PHE A 195 -22.49 0.77 0.97
CA PHE A 195 -22.09 1.07 -0.40
C PHE A 195 -23.03 2.07 -1.05
N SER A 196 -22.42 3.08 -1.67
CA SER A 196 -23.07 3.96 -2.63
C SER A 196 -22.25 3.99 -3.92
N TYR A 197 -22.76 4.69 -4.94
CA TYR A 197 -22.10 4.76 -6.23
C TYR A 197 -22.11 6.18 -6.77
N GLU A 198 -20.97 6.61 -7.29
CA GLU A 198 -20.81 7.90 -7.95
C GLU A 198 -20.63 7.70 -9.46
N PRO A 199 -21.39 8.40 -10.32
CA PRO A 199 -21.24 8.28 -11.75
C PRO A 199 -19.86 8.76 -12.21
N VAL A 200 -19.29 8.10 -13.22
CA VAL A 200 -18.03 8.54 -13.83
C VAL A 200 -18.32 9.67 -14.82
N ASP A 201 -17.60 10.79 -14.69
CA ASP A 201 -17.66 11.87 -15.68
C ASP A 201 -17.04 11.44 -17.02
N VAL A 202 -17.85 11.45 -18.08
CA VAL A 202 -17.47 11.09 -19.45
C VAL A 202 -17.55 12.26 -20.42
N SER A 203 -17.65 13.49 -19.91
CA SER A 203 -17.74 14.72 -20.70
C SER A 203 -16.57 14.90 -21.67
N LEU A 204 -15.35 14.56 -21.23
CA LEU A 204 -14.12 14.68 -22.03
C LEU A 204 -13.90 13.51 -22.99
N ILE A 205 -14.14 12.27 -22.53
CA ILE A 205 -13.86 11.06 -23.30
C ILE A 205 -15.00 10.05 -23.11
N LYS A 206 -15.72 9.78 -24.21
CA LYS A 206 -16.75 8.73 -24.22
C LYS A 206 -16.13 7.33 -24.05
N PRO A 207 -16.80 6.41 -23.32
CA PRO A 207 -16.33 5.04 -23.16
C PRO A 207 -16.12 4.34 -24.50
N ARG A 208 -15.01 3.60 -24.62
CA ARG A 208 -14.70 2.74 -25.78
C ARG A 208 -14.19 1.40 -25.29
N LYS A 209 -14.32 0.36 -26.11
CA LYS A 209 -13.77 -0.96 -25.79
C LYS A 209 -12.24 -0.85 -25.67
N ARG A 210 -11.68 -1.35 -24.58
CA ARG A 210 -10.23 -1.50 -24.43
C ARG A 210 -9.82 -2.79 -25.12
N ASP A 211 -8.82 -2.71 -25.99
CA ASP A 211 -8.28 -3.86 -26.69
C ASP A 211 -6.80 -4.01 -26.32
N TYR A 212 -6.50 -5.07 -25.56
CA TYR A 212 -5.15 -5.40 -25.14
C TYR A 212 -4.46 -6.40 -26.08
N SER A 213 -5.15 -6.87 -27.13
CA SER A 213 -4.63 -7.89 -28.06
C SER A 213 -3.66 -7.34 -29.11
N LYS A 214 -3.76 -6.05 -29.44
CA LYS A 214 -2.96 -5.39 -30.49
C LYS A 214 -1.51 -5.09 -30.10
N GLY A 215 -1.09 -5.40 -28.87
CA GLY A 215 0.31 -5.25 -28.43
C GLY A 215 1.22 -6.43 -28.80
N LYS A 216 0.67 -7.53 -29.34
CA LYS A 216 1.40 -8.73 -29.77
C LYS A 216 1.70 -8.78 -31.27
N GLU A 217 1.61 -7.66 -31.99
CA GLU A 217 2.25 -7.60 -33.31
C GLU A 217 3.76 -7.49 -33.09
N SER A 218 4.47 -8.59 -33.38
CA SER A 218 5.92 -8.60 -33.47
C SER A 218 6.35 -7.50 -34.45
N LYS A 219 6.88 -6.39 -33.94
CA LYS A 219 7.59 -5.44 -34.80
C LYS A 219 8.68 -6.24 -35.53
N PRO A 220 8.81 -6.14 -36.86
CA PRO A 220 9.95 -6.74 -37.54
C PRO A 220 11.21 -6.18 -36.89
N SER A 221 12.18 -7.05 -36.60
CA SER A 221 13.43 -6.65 -35.97
C SER A 221 14.16 -5.66 -36.86
N VAL A 222 13.98 -4.37 -36.59
CA VAL A 222 14.87 -3.34 -37.11
C VAL A 222 16.13 -3.45 -36.26
N ASP A 223 17.26 -3.76 -36.90
CA ASP A 223 18.59 -3.87 -36.30
C ASP A 223 18.99 -2.55 -35.61
N GLN A 224 18.50 -2.35 -34.38
CA GLN A 224 18.80 -1.21 -33.52
C GLN A 224 20.28 -1.16 -33.09
N LYS A 225 21.04 -2.24 -33.31
CA LYS A 225 22.49 -2.26 -33.03
C LYS A 225 23.28 -1.29 -33.91
N SER A 226 22.77 -0.94 -35.11
CA SER A 226 23.48 -0.05 -36.04
C SER A 226 23.32 1.44 -35.71
N GLN A 227 22.16 1.88 -35.20
CA GLN A 227 21.91 3.29 -34.89
C GLN A 227 22.43 3.71 -33.51
N VAL A 228 22.37 2.82 -32.51
CA VAL A 228 22.86 3.12 -31.15
C VAL A 228 24.39 3.21 -31.11
N ALA A 229 25.09 2.41 -31.94
CA ALA A 229 26.55 2.47 -32.07
C ALA A 229 27.04 3.78 -32.69
N GLN A 230 26.29 4.37 -33.63
CA GLN A 230 26.65 5.65 -34.26
C GLN A 230 26.42 6.85 -33.33
N GLN A 231 25.42 6.80 -32.44
CA GLN A 231 25.20 7.87 -31.45
C GLN A 231 26.17 7.80 -30.25
N ALA A 232 26.53 6.60 -29.79
CA ALA A 232 27.46 6.44 -28.67
C ALA A 232 28.90 6.86 -29.02
N ALA A 233 29.34 6.65 -30.26
CA ALA A 233 30.65 7.07 -30.75
C ALA A 233 30.81 8.60 -30.81
N ALA A 234 29.71 9.36 -30.94
CA ALA A 234 29.72 10.82 -30.98
C ALA A 234 29.76 11.47 -29.57
N SER A 235 29.40 10.73 -28.51
CA SER A 235 29.26 11.26 -27.14
C SER A 235 30.43 10.96 -26.19
N GLY A 236 31.45 10.20 -26.61
CA GLY A 236 32.67 9.97 -25.83
C GLY A 236 32.48 9.24 -24.48
N LEU A 237 31.34 8.59 -24.25
CA LEU A 237 31.06 7.84 -23.02
C LEU A 237 31.44 6.36 -23.18
N PRO A 238 32.10 5.72 -22.19
CA PRO A 238 32.45 4.31 -22.27
C PRO A 238 31.20 3.41 -22.22
N VAL A 239 31.14 2.45 -23.13
CA VAL A 239 30.09 1.43 -23.21
C VAL A 239 30.37 0.38 -22.14
N LYS A 240 29.44 0.18 -21.19
CA LYS A 240 29.48 -0.97 -20.26
C LYS A 240 29.01 -2.23 -21.00
N ASP A 241 29.83 -3.28 -20.96
CA ASP A 241 29.46 -4.60 -21.44
C ASP A 241 28.23 -5.11 -20.67
N GLY A 242 27.21 -5.50 -21.42
CA GLY A 242 25.91 -5.91 -20.88
C GLY A 242 25.99 -7.20 -20.06
N ALA A 243 25.28 -7.23 -18.94
CA ALA A 243 25.01 -8.46 -18.19
C ALA A 243 24.31 -9.48 -19.09
N ALA A 244 24.84 -10.70 -19.13
CA ALA A 244 24.26 -11.80 -19.89
C ALA A 244 22.82 -12.09 -19.42
N GLN A 245 21.87 -12.05 -20.34
CA GLN A 245 20.51 -12.53 -20.09
C GLN A 245 20.54 -14.06 -19.94
N MET A 246 20.17 -14.57 -18.75
CA MET A 246 19.90 -16.00 -18.57
C MET A 246 18.70 -16.40 -19.44
N GLN A 247 18.86 -17.50 -20.17
CA GLN A 247 17.79 -18.12 -20.97
C GLN A 247 16.72 -18.73 -20.05
N ASP A 248 15.47 -18.48 -20.42
CA ASP A 248 14.26 -19.00 -19.78
C ASP A 248 14.20 -20.53 -19.90
N GLN A 249 14.54 -21.24 -18.82
CA GLN A 249 14.34 -22.69 -18.69
C GLN A 249 13.05 -22.88 -17.89
N GLY A 250 12.07 -23.52 -18.52
CA GLY A 250 10.71 -23.67 -18.03
C GLY A 250 10.60 -24.19 -16.59
N TRP A 251 9.49 -23.80 -15.94
CA TRP A 251 9.15 -24.19 -14.58
C TRP A 251 9.01 -25.71 -14.43
N ASP A 252 10.04 -26.36 -13.90
CA ASP A 252 9.94 -27.70 -13.36
C ASP A 252 9.75 -27.65 -11.83
N GLN A 253 8.70 -28.32 -11.34
CA GLN A 253 8.31 -28.32 -9.93
C GLN A 253 9.16 -29.31 -9.15
N ASN A 254 10.29 -28.88 -8.61
CA ASN A 254 10.97 -29.58 -7.52
C ASN A 254 11.19 -28.63 -6.33
N LYS A 255 10.46 -28.88 -5.24
CA LYS A 255 10.53 -28.12 -3.98
C LYS A 255 11.88 -28.39 -3.29
N PRO A 256 12.70 -27.38 -2.95
CA PRO A 256 13.84 -27.60 -2.08
C PRO A 256 13.39 -27.71 -0.61
N ASN A 257 13.96 -28.69 0.07
CA ASN A 257 13.79 -29.00 1.49
C ASN A 257 14.31 -27.85 2.37
N ILE A 258 13.42 -27.16 3.12
CA ILE A 258 13.73 -25.96 3.92
C ILE A 258 14.14 -26.34 5.36
N SER A 259 15.13 -27.22 5.51
CA SER A 259 15.61 -27.66 6.83
C SER A 259 17.00 -27.11 7.20
N ASN A 260 17.43 -25.97 6.65
CA ASN A 260 18.66 -25.31 7.11
C ASN A 260 18.53 -23.79 7.14
N PRO A 261 18.89 -23.10 8.24
CA PRO A 261 18.84 -21.64 8.32
C PRO A 261 19.95 -21.03 7.46
N ALA A 262 19.57 -20.11 6.56
CA ALA A 262 20.51 -19.40 5.69
C ALA A 262 21.41 -18.46 6.50
N VAL A 263 22.72 -18.69 6.44
CA VAL A 263 23.76 -17.78 6.93
C VAL A 263 23.94 -16.66 5.91
N TRP A 264 23.68 -15.41 6.31
CA TRP A 264 23.88 -14.23 5.47
C TRP A 264 25.39 -13.90 5.44
N ALA A 265 26.09 -14.34 4.39
CA ALA A 265 27.48 -13.93 4.16
C ALA A 265 27.50 -12.51 3.57
N SER A 266 28.21 -11.60 4.26
CA SER A 266 28.51 -10.25 3.83
C SER A 266 29.61 -10.24 2.77
N ASN A 267 29.29 -9.98 1.51
CA ASN A 267 30.29 -9.63 0.50
C ASN A 267 30.59 -8.13 0.60
N LYS A 268 31.72 -7.80 1.23
CA LYS A 268 32.41 -6.51 1.06
C LYS A 268 33.31 -6.64 -0.16
N GLU A 269 32.95 -6.02 -1.27
CA GLU A 269 33.92 -5.70 -2.32
C GLU A 269 34.66 -4.42 -1.92
N GLU A 270 36.00 -4.47 -1.93
CA GLU A 270 36.88 -3.33 -1.68
C GLU A 270 36.71 -2.29 -2.79
N VAL A 271 36.29 -1.07 -2.42
CA VAL A 271 36.29 0.08 -3.32
C VAL A 271 37.58 0.86 -3.08
N ASP A 272 38.46 0.82 -4.08
CA ASP A 272 39.71 1.57 -4.16
C ASP A 272 39.43 3.09 -4.11
N ARG A 273 39.98 3.77 -3.09
CA ARG A 273 39.84 5.22 -2.86
C ARG A 273 41.04 5.96 -3.44
N THR A 274 41.21 5.91 -4.74
CA THR A 274 42.13 6.81 -5.44
C THR A 274 41.52 7.25 -6.76
N VAL A 275 40.64 8.26 -6.70
CA VAL A 275 40.34 9.28 -7.73
C VAL A 275 39.07 9.97 -7.24
N PHE A 276 39.20 11.20 -6.74
CA PHE A 276 38.30 12.34 -6.96
C PHE A 276 38.75 13.45 -6.01
N GLY A 277 39.51 14.39 -6.59
CA GLY A 277 39.85 15.65 -5.96
C GLY A 277 38.67 16.61 -5.97
N GLU A 278 38.72 17.50 -4.98
CA GLU A 278 38.23 18.89 -5.00
C GLU A 278 36.76 19.15 -5.35
N ALA A 279 35.95 19.19 -4.29
CA ALA A 279 34.89 20.19 -4.16
C ALA A 279 34.80 20.57 -2.67
N GLU A 280 35.68 21.48 -2.23
CA GLU A 280 35.58 22.15 -0.94
C GLU A 280 34.32 23.02 -0.92
N SER A 281 33.39 22.74 -0.01
CA SER A 281 32.44 23.73 0.49
C SER A 281 32.90 24.16 1.89
N SER A 282 33.72 25.20 1.92
CA SER A 282 34.13 25.91 3.11
C SER A 282 32.93 26.64 3.71
N ARG A 283 32.39 26.14 4.83
CA ARG A 283 31.79 26.90 5.96
C ARG A 283 30.96 25.95 6.83
N GLU A 284 31.55 25.58 7.95
CA GLU A 284 30.97 25.30 9.28
C GLU A 284 31.87 24.31 10.01
N GLN A 285 33.10 24.74 10.30
CA GLN A 285 33.91 24.15 11.36
C GLN A 285 33.87 25.10 12.55
N GLY A 286 33.38 24.60 13.68
CA GLY A 286 33.42 25.31 14.96
C GLY A 286 32.07 25.40 15.66
N LYS A 287 31.45 24.26 15.99
CA LYS A 287 30.61 24.11 17.18
C LYS A 287 30.80 22.72 17.77
N ASP A 288 31.24 22.69 19.02
CA ASP A 288 31.43 21.49 19.82
C ASP A 288 30.10 20.76 20.04
N ILE A 289 30.13 19.43 19.95
CA ILE A 289 29.02 18.54 20.30
C ILE A 289 29.20 18.18 21.78
N GLU A 290 28.39 18.77 22.67
CA GLU A 290 28.31 18.34 24.07
C GLU A 290 27.41 17.10 24.20
N ASP A 291 28.00 16.04 24.74
CA ASP A 291 27.34 14.82 25.22
C ASP A 291 26.68 15.10 26.59
N ALA A 292 25.42 14.70 26.75
CA ALA A 292 24.71 14.75 28.03
C ALA A 292 23.93 13.46 28.30
N GLY A 293 24.62 12.32 28.24
CA GLY A 293 24.20 11.09 28.91
C GLY A 293 24.47 11.12 30.42
N GLY A 294 23.50 11.55 31.23
CA GLY A 294 23.58 11.53 32.70
C GLY A 294 22.82 10.34 33.32
N LYS A 295 23.52 9.25 33.65
CA LYS A 295 23.07 8.23 34.61
C LYS A 295 23.38 8.70 36.03
N SER A 296 22.38 8.75 36.90
CA SER A 296 22.60 8.93 38.34
C SER A 296 22.69 7.56 39.03
N VAL A 297 23.81 7.34 39.71
CA VAL A 297 23.99 6.32 40.74
C VAL A 297 23.93 7.08 42.08
N LYS A 298 23.08 6.63 43.00
CA LYS A 298 23.04 7.10 44.40
C LYS A 298 23.41 5.93 45.31
N GLU A 299 24.54 6.06 46.00
CA GLU A 299 24.80 5.44 47.30
C GLU A 299 25.34 6.53 48.22
N TYR A 300 24.61 6.80 49.31
CA TYR A 300 25.01 6.89 50.72
C TYR A 300 23.76 7.23 51.53
#